data_AF-A0A0U5HC80-F1
#
_entry.id   AF-A0A0U5HC80-F1
#
_cell.length_a   1.000
_cell.length_b   1.000
_cell.length_c   1.000
_cell.angle_alpha   90.00
_cell.angle_beta   90.00
_cell.angle_gamma   90.00
#
_symmetry.space_group_name_H-M   'P 1'
#
loop_
_entity.id
_entity.type
_entity.pdbx_description
1 polymer ?
#
loop_
_entity_poly.entity_id
_entity_poly.type
_entity_poly.pdbx_seq_one_letter_code
_entity_poly.pdbx_strand_id
1 'polypeptide(L)'
;MVEFLQQFDKEQLILSLIRLGNKAAANLLDPEERGFPVRDFVFSVRFVKQLISKDNFGDERLDLTELPPPKLDTVLTHRFTVLRTLEHLEDQFKYAYPRVSTPGKSSFLDQYTIFDSEFAYCFDRNLRSLNGAHVENRPKFDKKSLEFHDFDTPSADEIESVRDFGRTFHEPIVSMSFVMSSSDALNDVFHQSFPEAITVMKLDALLDALDATFSDSALNSLHETGELGVATWNQLEYAGDTVFGDDWSQVRDHIVMYPGNDTAHPFLFALPLTQETSQGQALPAIEYDQLFVLYPRHYSRFIRFQMFPQIYDEQGRKGHKTLDSIQSERGRPTYERNIHDYLVNEGYQVFHSAAHHSKTQPHEIDLLVIDNSNREIWFIECKYSLPSVNMDASDGVKKYNEKMNEKIFPESGEAFDERVDWWLANKVGENFVYQVGETKEDLDAARFRDSWGEYNIRRFVVSPVAPSFTVKRGIRFLTDLEFLEFVEEGELPLIPKREEWIKGSHPDK
;
A
#
# COMPACT_ATOMS: atom_id res chain seq x y z
N MET A 1 -10.36 25.03 -10.24
CA MET A 1 -9.01 24.54 -9.85
C MET A 1 -8.11 24.36 -11.07
N VAL A 2 -8.47 23.53 -12.05
CA VAL A 2 -7.69 23.44 -13.30
C VAL A 2 -7.64 24.79 -14.03
N GLU A 3 -8.74 25.55 -14.03
CA GLU A 3 -8.79 26.93 -14.56
C GLU A 3 -7.83 27.91 -13.85
N PHE A 4 -7.54 27.69 -12.56
CA PHE A 4 -6.56 28.50 -11.83
C PHE A 4 -5.13 28.12 -12.27
N LEU A 5 -4.87 26.83 -12.47
CA LEU A 5 -3.58 26.35 -12.96
C LEU A 5 -3.29 26.78 -14.41
N GLN A 6 -4.33 27.02 -15.22
CA GLN A 6 -4.18 27.52 -16.59
C GLN A 6 -3.67 28.97 -16.68
N GLN A 7 -3.53 29.69 -15.57
CA GLN A 7 -2.91 31.02 -15.57
C GLN A 7 -1.38 30.96 -15.70
N PHE A 8 -0.78 29.80 -15.40
CA PHE A 8 0.67 29.59 -15.37
C PHE A 8 1.21 29.04 -16.67
N ASP A 9 2.51 29.22 -16.88
CA ASP A 9 3.28 28.54 -17.91
C ASP A 9 3.13 27.01 -17.76
N LYS A 10 2.68 26.35 -18.84
CA LYS A 10 2.29 24.93 -18.83
C LYS A 10 3.49 24.04 -18.59
N GLU A 11 4.58 24.29 -19.30
CA GLU A 11 5.81 23.53 -19.25
C GLU A 11 6.41 23.60 -17.85
N GLN A 12 6.52 24.80 -17.27
CA GLN A 12 7.02 25.00 -15.91
C GLN A 12 6.14 24.32 -14.87
N LEU A 13 4.81 24.34 -15.04
CA LEU A 13 3.87 23.68 -14.13
C LEU A 13 4.02 22.16 -14.18
N ILE A 14 4.06 21.55 -15.39
CA ILE A 14 4.23 20.11 -15.56
C ILE A 14 5.60 19.66 -15.01
N LEU A 15 6.67 20.39 -15.32
CA LEU A 15 8.01 20.12 -14.80
C LEU A 15 8.03 20.14 -13.26
N SER A 16 7.38 21.13 -12.65
CA SER A 16 7.31 21.26 -11.19
C SER A 16 6.56 20.10 -10.54
N LEU A 17 5.46 19.66 -11.15
CA LEU A 17 4.68 18.51 -10.68
C LEU A 17 5.46 17.20 -10.80
N ILE A 18 6.13 16.94 -11.92
CA ILE A 18 6.94 15.73 -12.12
C ILE A 18 8.12 15.72 -11.14
N ARG A 19 8.79 16.87 -10.93
CA ARG A 19 9.87 17.02 -9.96
C ARG A 19 9.40 16.76 -8.54
N LEU A 20 8.23 17.28 -8.15
CA LEU A 20 7.62 17.02 -6.85
C LEU A 20 7.37 15.52 -6.64
N GLY A 21 6.77 14.85 -7.61
CA GLY A 21 6.53 13.40 -7.56
C GLY A 21 7.82 12.58 -7.46
N ASN A 22 8.87 12.99 -8.18
CA ASN A 22 10.18 12.32 -8.14
C ASN A 22 10.86 12.47 -6.77
N LYS A 23 10.84 13.66 -6.17
CA LYS A 23 11.41 13.86 -4.83
C LYS A 23 10.61 13.12 -3.76
N ALA A 24 9.28 13.13 -3.86
CA ALA A 24 8.42 12.35 -2.97
C ALA A 24 8.74 10.84 -3.07
N ALA A 25 9.01 10.33 -4.27
CA ALA A 25 9.43 8.95 -4.50
C ALA A 25 10.84 8.64 -4.01
N ALA A 26 11.75 9.61 -3.99
CA ALA A 26 13.10 9.41 -3.45
C ALA A 26 13.04 9.14 -1.93
N ASN A 27 12.18 9.88 -1.23
CA ASN A 27 12.02 9.76 0.22
C ASN A 27 11.23 8.52 0.65
N LEU A 28 10.46 7.90 -0.25
CA LEU A 28 9.69 6.68 0.01
C LEU A 28 10.55 5.45 0.35
N LEU A 29 11.82 5.46 -0.07
CA LEU A 29 12.79 4.41 0.23
C LEU A 29 13.66 4.74 1.45
N ASP A 30 13.51 5.94 2.02
CA ASP A 30 14.23 6.34 3.22
C ASP A 30 13.56 5.72 4.46
N PRO A 31 14.28 4.88 5.23
CA PRO A 31 13.79 4.33 6.48
C PRO A 31 13.34 5.39 7.50
N GLU A 32 13.92 6.58 7.48
CA GLU A 32 13.61 7.68 8.41
C GLU A 32 12.36 8.48 7.97
N GLU A 33 12.00 8.45 6.68
CA GLU A 33 10.83 9.16 6.13
C GLU A 33 9.63 8.24 5.80
N ARG A 34 9.61 6.99 6.30
CA ARG A 34 8.56 5.98 6.07
C ARG A 34 7.13 6.51 6.21
N GLY A 35 6.50 6.80 5.09
CA GLY A 35 5.12 7.24 4.98
C GLY A 35 4.83 7.53 3.52
N PHE A 36 3.67 7.11 3.02
CA PHE A 36 3.35 7.27 1.61
C PHE A 36 2.93 8.73 1.33
N PRO A 37 3.69 9.53 0.55
CA PRO A 37 3.41 10.93 0.34
C PRO A 37 2.32 11.09 -0.74
N VAL A 38 1.10 10.64 -0.44
CA VAL A 38 -0.03 10.59 -1.40
C VAL A 38 -0.18 11.93 -2.14
N ARG A 39 -0.06 13.04 -1.40
CA ARG A 39 -0.16 14.41 -1.92
C ARG A 39 0.84 14.71 -3.02
N ASP A 40 2.10 14.42 -2.74
CA ASP A 40 3.20 14.87 -3.59
C ASP A 40 3.51 13.83 -4.67
N PHE A 41 3.22 12.55 -4.42
CA PHE A 41 3.43 11.45 -5.36
C PHE A 41 2.24 11.22 -6.29
N VAL A 42 1.02 11.00 -5.76
CA VAL A 42 -0.11 10.55 -6.60
C VAL A 42 -0.80 11.71 -7.30
N PHE A 43 -1.07 12.79 -6.56
CA PHE A 43 -1.84 13.89 -7.12
C PHE A 43 -1.03 14.71 -8.12
N SER A 44 0.28 14.82 -7.93
CA SER A 44 1.15 15.51 -8.87
C SER A 44 0.97 14.95 -10.29
N VAL A 45 1.01 13.63 -10.41
CA VAL A 45 0.83 12.89 -11.67
C VAL A 45 -0.59 13.00 -12.21
N ARG A 46 -1.60 12.93 -11.33
CA ARG A 46 -2.99 13.17 -11.75
C ARG A 46 -3.14 14.56 -12.38
N PHE A 47 -2.52 15.58 -11.80
CA PHE A 47 -2.52 16.91 -12.40
C PHE A 47 -1.76 16.94 -13.72
N VAL A 48 -0.60 16.29 -13.83
CA VAL A 48 0.12 16.17 -15.12
C VAL A 48 -0.79 15.59 -16.19
N LYS A 49 -1.45 14.45 -15.92
CA LYS A 49 -2.39 13.80 -16.85
C LYS A 49 -3.55 14.73 -17.24
N GLN A 50 -4.06 15.53 -16.30
CA GLN A 50 -5.13 16.51 -16.58
C GLN A 50 -4.69 17.74 -17.38
N LEU A 51 -3.39 18.06 -17.39
CA LEU A 51 -2.87 19.30 -17.95
C LEU A 51 -2.12 19.06 -19.27
N ILE A 52 -1.51 17.89 -19.47
CA ILE A 52 -0.56 17.66 -20.56
C ILE A 52 -1.16 17.83 -21.97
N SER A 53 -2.43 17.48 -22.15
CA SER A 53 -3.16 17.66 -23.41
C SER A 53 -4.09 18.88 -23.43
N LYS A 54 -4.06 19.72 -22.40
CA LYS A 54 -4.83 20.97 -22.37
C LYS A 54 -4.06 22.11 -23.02
N ASP A 55 -4.80 23.02 -23.62
CA ASP A 55 -4.27 24.24 -24.24
C ASP A 55 -4.72 25.50 -23.47
N ASN A 56 -4.32 26.66 -23.98
CA ASN A 56 -4.67 27.99 -23.48
C ASN A 56 -4.16 28.26 -22.05
N PHE A 57 -2.87 27.97 -21.84
CA PHE A 57 -2.17 28.35 -20.62
C PHE A 57 -1.65 29.79 -20.73
N GLY A 58 -1.53 30.46 -19.59
CA GLY A 58 -0.92 31.77 -19.46
C GLY A 58 0.60 31.71 -19.40
N ASP A 59 1.21 32.85 -19.08
CA ASP A 59 2.66 33.05 -19.01
C ASP A 59 3.15 33.34 -17.57
N GLU A 60 2.27 33.24 -16.56
CA GLU A 60 2.69 33.42 -15.17
C GLU A 60 3.72 32.34 -14.79
N ARG A 61 4.87 32.78 -14.28
CA ARG A 61 5.90 31.87 -13.82
C ARG A 61 5.72 31.49 -12.35
N LEU A 62 5.94 30.21 -12.06
CA LEU A 62 6.03 29.69 -10.69
C LEU A 62 7.33 30.15 -10.03
N ASP A 63 7.25 30.44 -8.73
CA ASP A 63 8.43 30.61 -7.89
C ASP A 63 9.01 29.23 -7.55
N LEU A 64 10.18 28.92 -8.11
CA LEU A 64 10.86 27.64 -7.95
C LEU A 64 11.92 27.63 -6.85
N THR A 65 11.98 28.69 -6.02
CA THR A 65 12.91 28.77 -4.88
C THR A 65 12.60 27.73 -3.81
N GLU A 66 11.33 27.35 -3.68
CA GLU A 66 10.84 26.31 -2.77
C GLU A 66 10.11 25.21 -3.56
N LEU A 67 10.21 23.96 -3.09
CA LEU A 67 9.48 22.83 -3.66
C LEU A 67 8.62 22.15 -2.56
N PRO A 68 7.30 21.98 -2.75
CA PRO A 68 6.49 22.50 -3.88
C PRO A 68 6.42 24.05 -3.90
N PRO A 69 6.31 24.68 -5.09
CA PRO A 69 6.05 26.11 -5.20
C PRO A 69 4.81 26.51 -4.37
N PRO A 70 4.79 27.65 -3.64
CA PRO A 70 3.71 27.98 -2.71
C PRO A 70 2.30 27.96 -3.31
N LYS A 71 2.17 28.43 -4.57
CA LYS A 71 0.89 28.38 -5.30
C LYS A 71 0.47 26.94 -5.63
N LEU A 72 1.42 26.07 -5.97
CA LEU A 72 1.17 24.66 -6.23
C LEU A 72 0.80 23.91 -4.94
N ASP A 73 1.50 24.20 -3.84
CA ASP A 73 1.20 23.67 -2.51
C ASP A 73 -0.22 24.02 -2.07
N THR A 74 -0.65 25.27 -2.30
CA THR A 74 -2.01 25.72 -2.02
C THR A 74 -3.03 24.92 -2.82
N VAL A 75 -2.80 24.70 -4.12
CA VAL A 75 -3.72 23.94 -4.99
C VAL A 75 -3.81 22.48 -4.57
N LEU A 76 -2.67 21.84 -4.31
CA LEU A 76 -2.61 20.46 -3.82
C LEU A 76 -3.39 20.36 -2.50
N THR A 77 -3.05 21.19 -1.52
CA THR A 77 -3.69 21.20 -0.19
C THR A 77 -5.21 21.46 -0.25
N HIS A 78 -5.64 22.42 -1.08
CA HIS A 78 -7.06 22.74 -1.22
C HIS A 78 -7.85 21.61 -1.90
N ARG A 79 -7.26 20.90 -2.87
CA ARG A 79 -7.88 19.73 -3.49
C ARG A 79 -8.14 18.61 -2.49
N PHE A 80 -7.16 18.33 -1.63
CA PHE A 80 -7.31 17.36 -0.54
C PHE A 80 -8.48 17.71 0.37
N THR A 81 -8.61 18.99 0.72
CA THR A 81 -9.66 19.47 1.61
C THR A 81 -11.04 19.36 0.96
N VAL A 82 -11.16 19.69 -0.33
CA VAL A 82 -12.46 19.83 -1.02
C VAL A 82 -12.98 18.51 -1.61
N LEU A 83 -12.15 17.71 -2.29
CA LEU A 83 -12.62 16.46 -2.93
C LEU A 83 -13.02 15.40 -1.92
N ARG A 84 -12.27 15.23 -0.83
CA ARG A 84 -12.67 14.29 0.23
C ARG A 84 -13.95 14.72 0.95
N THR A 85 -14.22 16.03 0.98
CA THR A 85 -15.48 16.58 1.51
C THR A 85 -16.66 16.33 0.56
N LEU A 86 -16.45 16.37 -0.76
CA LEU A 86 -17.49 16.22 -1.77
C LEU A 86 -17.78 14.76 -2.16
N GLU A 87 -16.76 13.94 -2.40
CA GLU A 87 -16.91 12.51 -2.77
C GLU A 87 -17.64 11.72 -1.66
N HIS A 88 -17.53 12.15 -0.39
CA HIS A 88 -18.24 11.54 0.73
C HIS A 88 -19.65 12.11 1.01
N LEU A 89 -20.06 13.20 0.35
CA LEU A 89 -21.42 13.74 0.41
C LEU A 89 -22.37 12.97 -0.52
N GLU A 90 -21.87 12.42 -1.62
CA GLU A 90 -22.68 11.69 -2.61
C GLU A 90 -23.04 10.26 -2.16
N ASP A 91 -22.19 9.60 -1.37
CA ASP A 91 -22.38 8.21 -0.91
C ASP A 91 -23.23 8.03 0.36
N GLN A 92 -23.99 9.06 0.75
CA GLN A 92 -24.83 9.10 1.96
C GLN A 92 -24.07 8.72 3.26
N PHE A 93 -23.54 9.77 3.90
CA PHE A 93 -22.89 9.83 5.22
C PHE A 93 -21.44 9.33 5.33
N LYS A 94 -20.48 10.29 5.36
CA LYS A 94 -19.51 10.53 6.46
C LYS A 94 -18.70 11.83 6.24
N TYR A 95 -18.71 12.72 7.23
CA TYR A 95 -18.04 14.03 7.17
C TYR A 95 -16.54 13.94 7.56
N ALA A 96 -15.67 14.61 6.81
CA ALA A 96 -14.37 15.05 7.28
C ALA A 96 -14.41 16.57 7.49
N TYR A 97 -14.01 17.08 8.67
CA TYR A 97 -13.90 18.52 8.92
C TYR A 97 -12.42 18.89 9.15
N PRO A 98 -11.90 19.98 8.57
CA PRO A 98 -10.52 20.40 8.81
C PRO A 98 -10.31 20.76 10.28
N ARG A 99 -9.19 20.32 10.87
CA ARG A 99 -8.77 20.76 12.20
C ARG A 99 -8.14 22.15 12.02
N VAL A 100 -8.45 23.08 12.93
CA VAL A 100 -7.70 24.33 13.01
C VAL A 100 -6.27 23.95 13.40
N SER A 101 -5.30 24.27 12.55
CA SER A 101 -3.91 23.84 12.70
C SER A 101 -3.34 24.23 14.07
N THR A 102 -2.85 23.25 14.82
CA THR A 102 -1.95 23.49 15.97
C THR A 102 -0.51 23.39 15.49
N PRO A 103 0.37 24.37 15.79
CA PRO A 103 1.77 24.29 15.39
C PRO A 103 2.47 23.11 16.06
N GLY A 104 3.18 22.28 15.28
CA GLY A 104 4.20 21.36 15.81
C GLY A 104 3.91 19.86 15.83
N LYS A 105 2.88 19.34 15.13
CA LYS A 105 2.69 17.90 14.89
C LYS A 105 2.28 17.66 13.43
N SER A 106 3.09 16.93 12.68
CA SER A 106 2.90 16.69 11.25
C SER A 106 2.85 15.19 10.95
N SER A 107 1.73 14.53 11.27
CA SER A 107 1.28 13.37 10.50
C SER A 107 0.21 13.79 9.48
N PHE A 108 0.07 13.01 8.40
CA PHE A 108 -0.97 13.16 7.38
C PHE A 108 -2.40 13.29 7.97
N LEU A 109 -2.62 12.72 9.16
CA LEU A 109 -3.91 12.66 9.83
C LEU A 109 -4.14 13.82 10.82
N ASP A 110 -3.09 14.50 11.28
CA ASP A 110 -3.19 15.54 12.31
C ASP A 110 -3.90 16.83 11.86
N GLN A 111 -4.05 17.03 10.55
CA GLN A 111 -4.67 18.20 9.95
C GLN A 111 -6.21 18.15 9.94
N TYR A 112 -6.83 17.06 10.39
CA TYR A 112 -8.28 16.85 10.28
C TYR A 112 -8.87 16.32 11.60
N THR A 113 -10.11 16.71 11.93
CA THR A 113 -10.95 15.92 12.85
C THR A 113 -11.92 15.13 11.98
N ILE A 114 -11.66 13.84 11.85
CA ILE A 114 -12.52 12.91 11.13
C ILE A 114 -13.73 12.64 12.04
N PHE A 115 -14.97 12.73 11.52
CA PHE A 115 -16.13 12.32 12.32
C PHE A 115 -16.10 10.79 12.49
N ASP A 116 -16.17 10.34 13.73
CA ASP A 116 -16.04 8.93 14.12
C ASP A 116 -17.10 8.09 13.44
N SER A 117 -16.65 7.21 12.56
CA SER A 117 -17.52 6.32 11.84
C SER A 117 -16.85 4.99 11.62
N GLU A 118 -17.62 3.90 11.63
CA GLU A 118 -17.06 2.54 11.61
C GLU A 118 -16.14 2.29 10.39
N PHE A 119 -16.53 2.77 9.21
CA PHE A 119 -15.72 2.67 7.98
C PHE A 119 -14.49 3.58 7.97
N ALA A 120 -14.58 4.82 8.47
CA ALA A 120 -13.41 5.69 8.54
C ALA A 120 -12.37 5.13 9.52
N TYR A 121 -12.84 4.61 10.66
CA TYR A 121 -12.01 3.92 11.62
C TYR A 121 -11.40 2.63 11.05
N CYS A 122 -12.17 1.86 10.26
CA CYS A 122 -11.67 0.69 9.53
C CYS A 122 -10.53 1.07 8.56
N PHE A 123 -10.73 2.10 7.76
CA PHE A 123 -9.72 2.60 6.83
C PHE A 123 -8.45 3.04 7.57
N ASP A 124 -8.59 3.81 8.64
CA ASP A 124 -7.47 4.33 9.43
C ASP A 124 -6.60 3.21 10.03
N ARG A 125 -7.22 2.22 10.67
CA ARG A 125 -6.51 1.05 11.21
C ARG A 125 -5.75 0.28 10.15
N ASN A 126 -6.40 0.03 9.02
CA ASN A 126 -5.80 -0.71 7.92
C ASN A 126 -4.64 0.08 7.31
N LEU A 127 -4.79 1.40 7.16
CA LEU A 127 -3.72 2.29 6.71
C LEU A 127 -2.53 2.27 7.68
N ARG A 128 -2.79 2.34 9.00
CA ARG A 128 -1.77 2.25 10.05
C ARG A 128 -1.00 0.93 9.97
N SER A 129 -1.71 -0.19 9.86
CA SER A 129 -1.08 -1.52 9.81
C SER A 129 -0.26 -1.76 8.55
N LEU A 130 -0.69 -1.20 7.41
CA LEU A 130 -0.03 -1.40 6.10
C LEU A 130 1.11 -0.41 5.82
N ASN A 131 1.04 0.82 6.33
CA ASN A 131 1.97 1.90 5.95
C ASN A 131 2.66 2.62 7.12
N GLY A 132 2.39 2.26 8.38
CA GLY A 132 2.98 2.97 9.52
C GLY A 132 2.60 4.46 9.56
N ALA A 133 1.35 4.77 9.17
CA ALA A 133 0.86 6.11 8.79
C ALA A 133 1.07 7.25 9.82
N HIS A 134 1.41 6.92 11.06
CA HIS A 134 1.75 7.89 12.11
C HIS A 134 3.19 7.70 12.56
N VAL A 135 3.93 8.81 12.70
CA VAL A 135 5.35 8.82 13.08
C VAL A 135 5.57 8.09 14.40
N GLU A 136 4.69 8.30 15.37
CA GLU A 136 4.73 7.64 16.69
C GLU A 136 4.55 6.12 16.62
N ASN A 137 3.91 5.60 15.59
CA ASN A 137 3.64 4.16 15.42
C ASN A 137 4.69 3.47 14.54
N ARG A 138 5.61 4.22 13.90
CA ARG A 138 6.64 3.65 13.02
C ARG A 138 7.52 2.59 13.70
N PRO A 139 8.01 2.77 14.94
CA PRO A 139 8.81 1.73 15.59
C PRO A 139 8.06 0.41 15.76
N LYS A 140 6.76 0.47 16.06
CA LYS A 140 5.90 -0.72 16.18
C LYS A 140 5.59 -1.34 14.83
N PHE A 141 5.36 -0.52 13.81
CA PHE A 141 5.21 -0.99 12.44
C PHE A 141 6.46 -1.75 11.96
N ASP A 142 7.64 -1.19 12.23
CA ASP A 142 8.93 -1.82 11.88
C ASP A 142 9.13 -3.13 12.63
N LYS A 143 8.85 -3.13 13.95
CA LYS A 143 8.88 -4.36 14.75
C LYS A 143 7.90 -5.41 14.21
N LYS A 144 6.65 -5.04 13.93
CA LYS A 144 5.67 -5.93 13.28
C LYS A 144 6.19 -6.48 11.96
N SER A 145 6.87 -5.66 11.15
CA SER A 145 7.41 -6.10 9.86
C SER A 145 8.53 -7.13 10.04
N LEU A 146 9.38 -6.93 11.04
CA LEU A 146 10.48 -7.83 11.36
C LEU A 146 10.00 -9.13 12.02
N GLU A 147 9.05 -9.04 12.95
CA GLU A 147 8.62 -10.18 13.76
C GLU A 147 7.52 -11.00 13.09
N PHE A 148 6.53 -10.36 12.44
CA PHE A 148 5.37 -11.08 11.88
C PHE A 148 5.52 -11.37 10.39
N HIS A 149 6.29 -10.57 9.67
CA HIS A 149 6.39 -10.63 8.20
C HIS A 149 7.76 -11.10 7.68
N ASP A 150 8.53 -11.82 8.50
CA ASP A 150 9.73 -12.49 8.02
C ASP A 150 9.37 -13.72 7.17
N PHE A 151 9.37 -13.56 5.86
CA PHE A 151 8.92 -14.59 4.91
C PHE A 151 10.05 -15.23 4.09
N ASP A 152 11.30 -15.17 4.57
CA ASP A 152 12.49 -15.61 3.81
C ASP A 152 12.47 -15.04 2.38
N THR A 153 12.51 -13.72 2.34
CA THR A 153 12.33 -12.95 1.12
C THR A 153 13.68 -12.66 0.47
N PRO A 154 13.85 -12.83 -0.86
CA PRO A 154 15.12 -12.54 -1.53
C PRO A 154 15.57 -11.11 -1.26
N SER A 155 16.89 -10.91 -1.11
CA SER A 155 17.43 -9.56 -1.04
C SER A 155 17.25 -8.83 -2.38
N ALA A 156 17.31 -7.49 -2.36
CA ALA A 156 17.09 -6.69 -3.57
C ALA A 156 18.09 -7.00 -4.69
N ASP A 157 19.29 -7.47 -4.33
CA ASP A 157 20.37 -7.79 -5.27
C ASP A 157 20.23 -9.19 -5.89
N GLU A 158 19.30 -10.01 -5.39
CA GLU A 158 19.05 -11.40 -5.80
C GLU A 158 17.78 -11.55 -6.65
N ILE A 159 17.19 -10.44 -7.11
CA ILE A 159 15.95 -10.46 -7.90
C ILE A 159 16.27 -10.90 -9.33
N GLU A 160 15.94 -12.15 -9.67
CA GLU A 160 16.18 -12.70 -11.01
C GLU A 160 14.90 -12.91 -11.84
N SER A 161 13.72 -12.84 -11.21
CA SER A 161 12.43 -13.07 -11.88
C SER A 161 11.33 -12.09 -11.45
N VAL A 162 10.26 -11.99 -12.26
CA VAL A 162 9.04 -11.25 -11.86
C VAL A 162 8.47 -11.76 -10.53
N ARG A 163 8.60 -13.06 -10.26
CA ARG A 163 8.15 -13.65 -9.00
C ARG A 163 9.01 -13.19 -7.82
N ASP A 164 10.33 -13.15 -7.97
CA ASP A 164 11.24 -12.67 -6.92
C ASP A 164 10.96 -11.20 -6.61
N PHE A 165 10.76 -10.38 -7.64
CA PHE A 165 10.32 -8.99 -7.45
C PHE A 165 9.02 -8.91 -6.66
N GLY A 166 8.02 -9.73 -7.01
CA GLY A 166 6.76 -9.81 -6.30
C GLY A 166 6.91 -10.24 -4.84
N ARG A 167 7.86 -11.13 -4.52
CA ARG A 167 8.17 -11.54 -3.13
C ARG A 167 8.88 -10.41 -2.39
N THR A 168 9.95 -9.86 -2.95
CA THR A 168 10.76 -8.80 -2.35
C THR A 168 9.95 -7.55 -2.04
N PHE A 169 9.05 -7.16 -2.94
CA PHE A 169 8.28 -5.93 -2.81
C PHE A 169 6.79 -6.15 -2.53
N HIS A 170 6.38 -7.34 -2.05
CA HIS A 170 4.97 -7.65 -1.79
C HIS A 170 4.30 -6.60 -0.90
N GLU A 171 4.90 -6.24 0.23
CA GLU A 171 4.30 -5.25 1.15
C GLU A 171 4.19 -3.86 0.53
N PRO A 172 5.26 -3.26 -0.05
CA PRO A 172 5.13 -2.02 -0.81
C PRO A 172 4.04 -2.05 -1.89
N ILE A 173 3.92 -3.15 -2.65
CA ILE A 173 2.90 -3.31 -3.70
C ILE A 173 1.50 -3.29 -3.09
N VAL A 174 1.27 -4.03 -2.01
CA VAL A 174 -0.03 -4.12 -1.33
C VAL A 174 -0.41 -2.78 -0.68
N SER A 175 0.54 -2.15 -0.02
CA SER A 175 0.35 -0.88 0.67
C SER A 175 0.04 0.26 -0.29
N MET A 176 0.74 0.32 -1.44
CA MET A 176 0.39 1.27 -2.49
C MET A 176 -0.95 0.93 -3.14
N SER A 177 -1.23 -0.35 -3.43
CA SER A 177 -2.53 -0.77 -3.98
C SER A 177 -3.69 -0.33 -3.08
N PHE A 178 -3.52 -0.46 -1.76
CA PHE A 178 -4.50 0.02 -0.77
C PHE A 178 -4.73 1.53 -0.86
N VAL A 179 -3.65 2.32 -0.84
CA VAL A 179 -3.71 3.79 -0.94
C VAL A 179 -4.33 4.22 -2.27
N MET A 180 -3.93 3.59 -3.37
CA MET A 180 -4.41 3.92 -4.71
C MET A 180 -5.87 3.55 -4.92
N SER A 181 -6.35 2.53 -4.21
CA SER A 181 -7.77 2.17 -4.20
C SER A 181 -8.63 3.17 -3.45
N SER A 182 -8.06 4.17 -2.75
CA SER A 182 -8.84 5.12 -1.95
C SER A 182 -9.57 6.22 -2.75
N SER A 183 -9.59 6.15 -4.07
CA SER A 183 -10.33 7.07 -4.93
C SER A 183 -10.33 6.55 -6.36
N ASP A 184 -11.51 6.45 -6.98
CA ASP A 184 -11.65 6.02 -8.38
C ASP A 184 -10.81 6.87 -9.32
N ALA A 185 -10.74 8.18 -9.05
CA ALA A 185 -9.97 9.09 -9.88
C ALA A 185 -8.45 9.03 -9.65
N LEU A 186 -7.99 8.32 -8.61
CA LEU A 186 -6.59 7.89 -8.49
C LEU A 186 -6.35 6.60 -9.27
N ASN A 187 -7.32 5.70 -9.28
CA ASN A 187 -7.28 4.44 -10.02
C ASN A 187 -7.23 4.69 -11.56
N ASP A 188 -8.03 5.62 -12.07
CA ASP A 188 -8.09 6.05 -13.48
C ASP A 188 -6.76 6.53 -14.07
N VAL A 189 -5.85 7.03 -13.21
CA VAL A 189 -4.52 7.46 -13.67
C VAL A 189 -3.71 6.27 -14.16
N PHE A 190 -3.93 5.08 -13.60
CA PHE A 190 -3.08 3.89 -13.75
C PHE A 190 -3.85 2.66 -14.27
N HIS A 191 -4.90 2.83 -15.06
CA HIS A 191 -5.78 1.73 -15.47
C HIS A 191 -5.57 1.17 -16.89
N GLN A 192 -4.59 1.67 -17.64
CA GLN A 192 -4.40 1.21 -19.01
C GLN A 192 -3.89 -0.24 -19.03
N SER A 193 -4.47 -1.11 -19.86
CA SER A 193 -3.96 -2.46 -20.01
C SER A 193 -2.59 -2.46 -20.66
N PHE A 194 -1.64 -3.21 -20.11
CA PHE A 194 -0.34 -3.40 -20.77
C PHE A 194 -0.38 -4.52 -21.81
N PRO A 195 0.46 -4.45 -22.86
CA PRO A 195 0.79 -5.61 -23.69
C PRO A 195 1.56 -6.67 -22.90
N GLU A 196 1.45 -7.94 -23.34
CA GLU A 196 2.14 -9.10 -22.71
C GLU A 196 3.67 -8.97 -22.71
N ALA A 197 4.22 -8.17 -23.63
CA ALA A 197 5.66 -7.91 -23.73
C ALA A 197 6.24 -7.14 -22.53
N ILE A 198 5.41 -6.47 -21.72
CA ILE A 198 5.85 -5.67 -20.57
C ILE A 198 5.88 -6.51 -19.30
N THR A 199 7.09 -6.69 -18.78
CA THR A 199 7.36 -7.29 -17.47
C THR A 199 8.07 -6.28 -16.58
N VAL A 200 8.02 -6.47 -15.26
CA VAL A 200 8.70 -5.55 -14.32
C VAL A 200 10.21 -5.54 -14.52
N MET A 201 10.79 -6.69 -14.87
CA MET A 201 12.22 -6.84 -15.14
C MET A 201 12.64 -6.06 -16.40
N LYS A 202 11.82 -6.07 -17.45
CA LYS A 202 12.09 -5.25 -18.64
C LYS A 202 11.91 -3.76 -18.38
N LEU A 203 10.98 -3.36 -17.52
CA LEU A 203 10.89 -1.97 -17.08
C LEU A 203 12.14 -1.55 -16.31
N ASP A 204 12.72 -2.41 -15.48
CA ASP A 204 14.01 -2.15 -14.81
C ASP A 204 15.15 -2.02 -15.82
N ALA A 205 15.27 -2.97 -16.74
CA ALA A 205 16.27 -2.93 -17.80
C ALA A 205 16.16 -1.67 -18.69
N LEU A 206 14.96 -1.15 -18.92
CA LEU A 206 14.75 0.13 -19.61
C LEU A 206 15.31 1.30 -18.81
N LEU A 207 15.10 1.32 -17.49
CA LEU A 207 15.66 2.35 -16.62
C LEU A 207 17.18 2.29 -16.59
N ASP A 208 17.76 1.09 -16.55
CA ASP A 208 19.22 0.90 -16.61
C ASP A 208 19.80 1.32 -17.96
N ALA A 209 19.11 1.00 -19.06
CA ALA A 209 19.50 1.44 -20.40
C ALA A 209 19.41 2.97 -20.56
N LEU A 210 18.43 3.61 -19.92
CA LEU A 210 18.35 5.08 -19.85
C LEU A 210 19.44 5.68 -18.96
N ASP A 211 19.70 5.08 -17.79
CA ASP A 211 20.78 5.50 -16.88
C ASP A 211 22.12 5.52 -17.63
N ALA A 212 22.40 4.50 -18.45
CA ALA A 212 23.61 4.40 -19.28
C ALA A 212 23.77 5.53 -20.33
N THR A 213 22.74 6.34 -20.59
CA THR A 213 22.83 7.50 -21.50
C THR A 213 23.38 8.76 -20.81
N PHE A 214 23.47 8.76 -19.48
CA PHE A 214 24.01 9.84 -18.68
C PHE A 214 25.44 9.53 -18.22
N SER A 215 26.24 10.56 -17.96
CA SER A 215 27.55 10.36 -17.33
C SER A 215 27.40 10.02 -15.84
N ASP A 216 28.35 9.27 -15.28
CA ASP A 216 28.36 8.93 -13.84
C ASP A 216 28.18 10.15 -12.93
N SER A 217 28.82 11.28 -13.27
CA SER A 217 28.66 12.55 -12.54
C SER A 217 27.24 13.12 -12.59
N ALA A 218 26.56 12.99 -13.74
CA ALA A 218 25.19 13.45 -13.90
C ALA A 218 24.23 12.52 -13.16
N LEU A 219 24.44 11.20 -13.25
CA LEU A 219 23.67 10.21 -12.48
C LEU A 219 23.78 10.45 -10.97
N ASN A 220 25.00 10.60 -10.45
CA ASN A 220 25.23 10.88 -9.03
C ASN A 220 24.51 12.17 -8.60
N SER A 221 24.55 13.22 -9.43
CA SER A 221 23.82 14.45 -9.14
C SER A 221 22.31 14.24 -9.12
N LEU A 222 21.74 13.51 -10.08
CA LEU A 222 20.30 13.18 -10.09
C LEU A 222 19.90 12.39 -8.85
N HIS A 223 20.73 11.44 -8.43
CA HIS A 223 20.55 10.64 -7.22
C HIS A 223 20.54 11.47 -5.94
N GLU A 224 21.49 12.39 -5.78
CA GLU A 224 21.63 13.21 -4.56
C GLU A 224 20.56 14.30 -4.48
N THR A 225 20.10 14.82 -5.61
CA THR A 225 19.24 16.02 -5.66
C THR A 225 17.76 15.70 -5.90
N GLY A 226 17.45 14.50 -6.38
CA GLY A 226 16.11 14.10 -6.82
C GLY A 226 15.62 14.90 -8.03
N GLU A 227 16.53 15.50 -8.80
CA GLU A 227 16.21 16.20 -10.05
C GLU A 227 15.81 15.24 -11.18
N LEU A 228 15.27 15.81 -12.25
CA LEU A 228 14.82 15.05 -13.42
C LEU A 228 15.98 14.85 -14.40
N GLY A 229 16.18 13.61 -14.84
CA GLY A 229 17.02 13.35 -16.01
C GLY A 229 16.33 13.92 -17.25
N VAL A 230 17.11 14.49 -18.17
CA VAL A 230 16.61 14.96 -19.47
C VAL A 230 17.32 14.19 -20.57
N ALA A 231 16.58 13.34 -21.28
CA ALA A 231 17.07 12.59 -22.42
C ALA A 231 16.43 13.09 -23.71
N THR A 232 17.12 12.92 -24.82
CA THR A 232 16.55 13.13 -26.15
C THR A 232 15.64 11.96 -26.53
N TRP A 233 14.67 12.21 -27.41
CA TRP A 233 13.84 11.14 -27.97
C TRP A 233 14.66 9.98 -28.56
N ASN A 234 15.75 10.28 -29.27
CA ASN A 234 16.63 9.24 -29.84
C ASN A 234 17.32 8.37 -28.79
N GLN A 235 17.70 8.94 -27.64
CA GLN A 235 18.27 8.17 -26.53
C GLN A 235 17.23 7.22 -25.94
N LEU A 236 15.98 7.68 -25.81
CA LEU A 236 14.87 6.82 -25.38
C LEU A 236 14.58 5.71 -26.40
N GLU A 237 14.52 6.03 -27.69
CA GLU A 237 14.32 5.02 -28.75
C GLU A 237 15.42 3.96 -28.72
N TYR A 238 16.69 4.36 -28.60
CA TYR A 238 17.81 3.43 -28.50
C TYR A 238 17.72 2.53 -27.25
N ALA A 239 17.42 3.10 -26.08
CA ALA A 239 17.26 2.34 -24.84
C ALA A 239 16.08 1.36 -24.93
N GLY A 240 14.96 1.82 -25.49
CA GLY A 240 13.76 1.03 -25.71
C GLY A 240 13.96 -0.14 -26.67
N ASP A 241 14.52 0.12 -27.85
CA ASP A 241 14.84 -0.91 -28.84
C ASP A 241 15.83 -1.94 -28.30
N THR A 242 16.78 -1.52 -27.45
CA THR A 242 17.75 -2.43 -26.82
C THR A 242 17.06 -3.45 -25.90
N VAL A 243 15.99 -3.05 -25.20
CA VAL A 243 15.34 -3.87 -24.17
C VAL A 243 14.13 -4.63 -24.72
N PHE A 244 13.35 -3.98 -25.58
CA PHE A 244 12.08 -4.50 -26.08
C PHE A 244 12.14 -4.94 -27.56
N GLY A 245 13.18 -4.56 -28.31
CA GLY A 245 13.29 -4.86 -29.73
C GLY A 245 12.06 -4.37 -30.51
N ASP A 246 11.52 -5.24 -31.36
CA ASP A 246 10.37 -4.91 -32.22
C ASP A 246 9.10 -4.48 -31.45
N ASP A 247 8.97 -4.88 -30.17
CA ASP A 247 7.83 -4.51 -29.32
C ASP A 247 7.92 -3.06 -28.80
N TRP A 248 9.07 -2.39 -28.92
CA TRP A 248 9.33 -1.10 -28.29
C TRP A 248 8.30 -0.03 -28.65
N SER A 249 7.95 0.11 -29.94
CA SER A 249 6.97 1.12 -30.38
C SER A 249 5.63 0.98 -29.65
N GLN A 250 5.16 -0.27 -29.46
CA GLN A 250 3.93 -0.55 -28.72
C GLN A 250 4.11 -0.24 -27.22
N VAL A 251 5.24 -0.62 -26.64
CA VAL A 251 5.53 -0.40 -25.21
C VAL A 251 5.60 1.09 -24.89
N ARG A 252 6.34 1.85 -25.70
CA ARG A 252 6.49 3.31 -25.59
C ARG A 252 5.14 4.01 -25.50
N ASP A 253 4.19 3.63 -26.36
CA ASP A 253 2.85 4.23 -26.38
C ASP A 253 2.02 3.91 -25.12
N HIS A 254 2.42 2.92 -24.30
CA HIS A 254 1.77 2.60 -23.02
C HIS A 254 2.45 3.23 -21.80
N ILE A 255 3.71 3.69 -21.90
CA ILE A 255 4.51 4.12 -20.74
C ILE A 255 5.06 5.55 -20.85
N VAL A 256 5.00 6.17 -22.03
CA VAL A 256 5.48 7.53 -22.26
C VAL A 256 4.31 8.47 -22.46
N MET A 257 4.10 9.34 -21.47
CA MET A 257 3.04 10.34 -21.50
C MET A 257 3.52 11.63 -22.16
N TYR A 258 2.79 12.10 -23.17
CA TYR A 258 3.08 13.36 -23.87
C TYR A 258 1.78 13.99 -24.38
N PRO A 259 1.76 15.25 -24.88
CA PRO A 259 0.50 15.92 -25.28
C PRO A 259 -0.37 15.14 -26.29
N GLY A 260 0.24 14.29 -27.12
CA GLY A 260 -0.45 13.41 -28.07
C GLY A 260 -0.76 12.00 -27.55
N ASN A 261 -0.41 11.69 -26.30
CA ASN A 261 -0.62 10.40 -25.63
C ASN A 261 -0.79 10.61 -24.11
N ASP A 262 -1.89 11.22 -23.70
CA ASP A 262 -2.26 11.44 -22.29
C ASP A 262 -2.88 10.21 -21.62
N THR A 263 -3.20 9.18 -22.39
CA THR A 263 -3.72 7.91 -21.88
C THR A 263 -2.65 6.98 -21.34
N ALA A 264 -1.38 7.20 -21.71
CA ALA A 264 -0.24 6.40 -21.25
C ALA A 264 -0.19 6.29 -19.73
N HIS A 265 0.37 5.19 -19.23
CA HIS A 265 0.83 5.16 -17.86
C HIS A 265 1.92 6.20 -17.66
N PRO A 266 1.88 6.97 -16.57
CA PRO A 266 2.80 8.06 -16.31
C PRO A 266 4.16 7.54 -15.85
N PHE A 267 4.81 6.65 -16.60
CA PHE A 267 6.09 6.04 -16.23
C PHE A 267 7.27 6.91 -16.67
N LEU A 268 7.20 7.47 -17.88
CA LEU A 268 8.07 8.51 -18.43
C LEU A 268 7.20 9.64 -18.98
N PHE A 269 7.77 10.83 -19.10
CA PHE A 269 7.07 12.00 -19.64
C PHE A 269 7.86 12.60 -20.79
N ALA A 270 7.19 13.11 -21.81
CA ALA A 270 7.85 13.85 -22.87
C ALA A 270 7.14 15.17 -23.15
N LEU A 271 7.93 16.25 -23.25
CA LEU A 271 7.44 17.59 -23.51
C LEU A 271 8.20 18.20 -24.69
N PRO A 272 7.52 18.94 -25.58
CA PRO A 272 8.21 19.77 -26.55
C PRO A 272 8.95 20.88 -25.78
N LEU A 273 10.27 20.95 -25.94
CA LEU A 273 11.04 22.10 -25.48
C LEU A 273 11.64 22.77 -26.71
N THR A 274 11.52 24.09 -26.77
CA THR A 274 12.12 24.89 -27.83
C THR A 274 13.62 24.96 -27.60
N GLN A 275 14.41 24.48 -28.55
CA GLN A 275 15.85 24.60 -28.52
C GLN A 275 16.31 25.70 -29.49
N GLU A 276 17.06 26.68 -28.98
CA GLU A 276 17.76 27.64 -29.83
C GLU A 276 19.09 27.03 -30.28
N THR A 277 19.25 26.76 -31.58
CA THR A 277 20.55 26.41 -32.14
C THR A 277 21.16 27.62 -32.84
N SER A 278 22.34 28.03 -32.37
CA SER A 278 23.13 29.09 -33.01
C SER A 278 23.87 28.54 -34.22
N GLN A 279 23.44 28.92 -35.42
CA GLN A 279 24.12 28.57 -36.67
C GLN A 279 25.32 29.50 -36.95
N GLY A 280 26.35 29.44 -36.11
CA GLY A 280 27.55 30.27 -36.27
C GLY A 280 27.29 31.79 -36.18
N GLN A 281 28.33 32.60 -36.38
CA GLN A 281 28.32 34.03 -36.05
C GLN A 281 27.43 34.95 -36.92
N ALA A 282 26.70 34.43 -37.92
CA ALA A 282 26.01 35.27 -38.91
C ALA A 282 24.59 34.82 -39.29
N LEU A 283 24.06 33.74 -38.72
CA LEU A 283 22.69 33.29 -38.97
C LEU A 283 21.85 33.44 -37.70
N PRO A 284 20.58 33.87 -37.82
CA PRO A 284 19.67 33.91 -36.68
C PRO A 284 19.52 32.51 -36.10
N ALA A 285 19.39 32.43 -34.77
CA ALA A 285 19.11 31.17 -34.09
C ALA A 285 17.83 30.56 -34.67
N ILE A 286 17.89 29.25 -34.94
CA ILE A 286 16.69 28.50 -35.33
C ILE A 286 16.12 27.91 -34.06
N GLU A 287 14.89 28.28 -33.76
CA GLU A 287 14.05 27.65 -32.75
C GLU A 287 13.32 26.49 -33.42
N TYR A 288 13.47 25.28 -32.89
CA TYR A 288 12.59 24.17 -33.21
C TYR A 288 12.21 23.43 -31.94
N ASP A 289 10.98 22.94 -31.92
CA ASP A 289 10.47 22.12 -30.82
C ASP A 289 11.02 20.72 -30.99
N GLN A 290 11.86 20.29 -30.05
CA GLN A 290 12.28 18.91 -29.94
C GLN A 290 11.56 18.29 -28.74
N LEU A 291 11.08 17.06 -28.91
CA LEU A 291 10.46 16.30 -27.84
C LEU A 291 11.58 15.78 -26.91
N PHE A 292 11.64 16.31 -25.70
CA PHE A 292 12.57 15.85 -24.66
C PHE A 292 11.85 14.94 -23.69
N VAL A 293 12.54 13.89 -23.28
CA VAL A 293 12.07 12.90 -22.32
C VAL A 293 12.53 13.33 -20.94
N LEU A 294 11.57 13.62 -20.08
CA LEU A 294 11.77 13.84 -18.66
C LEU A 294 11.76 12.47 -17.98
N TYR A 295 12.87 12.16 -17.33
CA TYR A 295 13.11 10.90 -16.67
C TYR A 295 13.11 11.09 -15.14
N PRO A 296 11.95 10.88 -14.48
CA PRO A 296 11.82 10.98 -13.04
C PRO A 296 12.20 9.65 -12.40
N ARG A 297 13.51 9.38 -12.34
CA ARG A 297 14.06 8.07 -11.97
C ARG A 297 13.49 7.43 -10.71
N HIS A 298 13.40 8.16 -9.60
CA HIS A 298 12.87 7.62 -8.34
C HIS A 298 11.38 7.29 -8.47
N TYR A 299 10.64 8.18 -9.14
CA TYR A 299 9.24 7.96 -9.43
C TYR A 299 9.02 6.73 -10.32
N SER A 300 9.75 6.62 -11.44
CA SER A 300 9.62 5.50 -12.39
C SER A 300 9.97 4.17 -11.71
N ARG A 301 10.97 4.17 -10.81
CA ARG A 301 11.29 2.99 -10.01
C ARG A 301 10.15 2.58 -9.09
N PHE A 302 9.54 3.55 -8.42
CA PHE A 302 8.49 3.31 -7.43
C PHE A 302 7.15 2.93 -8.08
N ILE A 303 6.79 3.56 -9.20
CA ILE A 303 5.50 3.29 -9.86
C ILE A 303 5.38 1.88 -10.45
N ARG A 304 6.51 1.17 -10.63
CA ARG A 304 6.51 -0.26 -10.97
C ARG A 304 5.74 -1.10 -9.97
N PHE A 305 5.76 -0.76 -8.68
CA PHE A 305 4.97 -1.46 -7.67
C PHE A 305 3.46 -1.32 -7.95
N GLN A 306 3.01 -0.21 -8.54
CA GLN A 306 1.61 0.03 -8.90
C GLN A 306 1.24 -0.67 -10.20
N MET A 307 2.18 -0.71 -11.14
CA MET A 307 2.00 -1.38 -12.43
C MET A 307 2.04 -2.91 -12.26
N PHE A 308 2.74 -3.42 -11.24
CA PHE A 308 2.99 -4.85 -11.03
C PHE A 308 1.74 -5.74 -11.13
N PRO A 309 0.60 -5.42 -10.49
CA PRO A 309 -0.60 -6.26 -10.61
C PRO A 309 -1.15 -6.39 -12.04
N GLN A 310 -0.82 -5.44 -12.92
CA GLN A 310 -1.39 -5.28 -14.27
C GLN A 310 -0.46 -5.75 -15.40
N ILE A 311 0.85 -5.77 -15.17
CA ILE A 311 1.87 -6.26 -16.11
C ILE A 311 2.02 -7.78 -16.04
N TYR A 312 2.79 -8.35 -16.96
CA TYR A 312 2.89 -9.80 -17.13
C TYR A 312 4.20 -10.34 -16.57
N ASP A 313 4.20 -11.62 -16.23
CA ASP A 313 5.42 -12.40 -16.02
C ASP A 313 5.92 -13.01 -17.35
N GLU A 314 7.07 -13.67 -17.28
CA GLU A 314 7.73 -14.32 -18.42
C GLU A 314 6.88 -15.46 -19.04
N GLN A 315 5.82 -15.89 -18.35
CA GLN A 315 4.90 -16.95 -18.76
C GLN A 315 3.56 -16.38 -19.27
N GLY A 316 3.41 -15.06 -19.38
CA GLY A 316 2.18 -14.40 -19.81
C GLY A 316 1.08 -14.39 -18.73
N ARG A 317 1.41 -14.64 -17.46
CA ARG A 317 0.47 -14.50 -16.34
C ARG A 317 0.52 -13.06 -15.83
N LYS A 318 -0.65 -12.48 -15.57
CA LYS A 318 -0.76 -11.14 -14.97
C LYS A 318 -0.21 -11.15 -13.54
N GLY A 319 0.50 -10.11 -13.15
CA GLY A 319 1.16 -10.00 -11.84
C GLY A 319 0.22 -10.13 -10.64
N HIS A 320 -1.06 -9.76 -10.74
CA HIS A 320 -2.02 -10.02 -9.66
C HIS A 320 -2.16 -11.51 -9.33
N LYS A 321 -2.02 -12.42 -10.31
CA LYS A 321 -2.01 -13.87 -10.06
C LYS A 321 -0.73 -14.32 -9.35
N THR A 322 0.38 -13.66 -9.64
CA THR A 322 1.63 -13.86 -8.91
C THR A 322 1.48 -13.42 -7.46
N LEU A 323 0.85 -12.26 -7.20
CA LEU A 323 0.55 -11.80 -5.84
C LEU A 323 -0.39 -12.75 -5.10
N ASP A 324 -1.46 -13.23 -5.73
CA ASP A 324 -2.39 -14.21 -5.12
C ASP A 324 -1.65 -15.48 -4.66
N SER A 325 -0.71 -15.98 -5.48
CA SER A 325 0.14 -17.13 -5.15
C SER A 325 1.07 -16.84 -3.98
N ILE A 326 1.80 -15.71 -4.02
CA ILE A 326 2.73 -15.31 -2.95
C ILE A 326 1.98 -15.12 -1.63
N GLN A 327 0.82 -14.47 -1.67
CA GLN A 327 -0.02 -14.29 -0.50
C GLN A 327 -0.42 -15.62 0.11
N SER A 328 -0.84 -16.58 -0.72
CA SER A 328 -1.30 -17.90 -0.25
C SER A 328 -0.17 -18.66 0.45
N GLU A 329 1.06 -18.55 -0.06
CA GLU A 329 2.26 -19.16 0.54
C GLU A 329 2.65 -18.48 1.84
N ARG A 330 2.65 -17.14 1.88
CA ARG A 330 2.92 -16.36 3.11
C ARG A 330 1.91 -16.65 4.21
N GLY A 331 0.66 -16.84 3.83
CA GLY A 331 -0.44 -17.03 4.77
C GLY A 331 -0.34 -18.28 5.62
N ARG A 332 0.15 -19.41 5.09
CA ARG A 332 0.30 -20.66 5.85
C ARG A 332 1.49 -21.49 5.39
N PRO A 333 2.36 -21.98 6.30
CA PRO A 333 2.32 -21.80 7.77
C PRO A 333 3.13 -20.60 8.28
N THR A 334 3.84 -19.86 7.42
CA THR A 334 4.88 -18.91 7.84
C THR A 334 4.33 -17.76 8.70
N TYR A 335 3.25 -17.10 8.28
CA TYR A 335 2.67 -16.00 9.06
C TYR A 335 2.21 -16.44 10.46
N GLU A 336 1.63 -17.64 10.58
CA GLU A 336 1.21 -18.22 11.86
C GLU A 336 2.41 -18.51 12.77
N ARG A 337 3.49 -19.04 12.20
CA ARG A 337 4.75 -19.33 12.93
C ARG A 337 5.44 -18.09 13.43
N ASN A 338 5.49 -17.05 12.62
CA ASN A 338 6.12 -15.79 13.01
C ASN A 338 5.44 -15.20 14.26
N ILE A 339 4.09 -15.22 14.31
CA ILE A 339 3.33 -14.81 15.49
C ILE A 339 3.56 -15.78 16.67
N HIS A 340 3.61 -17.09 16.42
CA HIS A 340 3.95 -18.09 17.43
C HIS A 340 5.31 -17.78 18.09
N ASP A 341 6.35 -17.62 17.28
CA ASP A 341 7.74 -17.46 17.74
C ASP A 341 7.90 -16.15 18.50
N TYR A 342 7.28 -15.07 18.03
CA TYR A 342 7.20 -13.81 18.76
C TYR A 342 6.58 -14.00 20.15
N LEU A 343 5.40 -14.64 20.25
CA LEU A 343 4.73 -14.86 21.53
C LEU A 343 5.53 -15.77 22.47
N VAL A 344 6.22 -16.80 21.95
CA VAL A 344 7.12 -17.62 22.76
C VAL A 344 8.29 -16.79 23.30
N ASN A 345 8.86 -15.90 22.48
CA ASN A 345 9.94 -15.00 22.89
C ASN A 345 9.50 -13.97 23.94
N GLU A 346 8.24 -13.53 23.89
CA GLU A 346 7.62 -12.69 24.92
C GLU A 346 7.24 -13.48 26.20
N GLY A 347 7.53 -14.79 26.24
CA GLY A 347 7.40 -15.64 27.44
C GLY A 347 6.05 -16.33 27.60
N TYR A 348 5.19 -16.30 26.59
CA TYR A 348 3.93 -17.04 26.60
C TYR A 348 4.17 -18.52 26.31
N GLN A 349 3.29 -19.38 26.85
CA GLN A 349 3.21 -20.76 26.42
C GLN A 349 2.27 -20.85 25.21
N VAL A 350 2.79 -21.20 24.05
CA VAL A 350 2.05 -21.20 22.78
C VAL A 350 2.10 -22.58 22.14
N PHE A 351 0.99 -22.97 21.51
CA PHE A 351 0.89 -24.18 20.69
C PHE A 351 0.41 -23.80 19.29
N HIS A 352 1.24 -24.04 18.28
CA HIS A 352 0.93 -23.80 16.87
C HIS A 352 0.19 -24.99 16.25
N SER A 353 -0.80 -24.73 15.40
CA SER A 353 -1.63 -25.74 14.71
C SER A 353 -2.16 -26.80 15.70
N ALA A 354 -2.77 -26.33 16.79
CA ALA A 354 -3.23 -27.20 17.86
C ALA A 354 -4.54 -27.91 17.44
N ALA A 355 -4.59 -29.24 17.54
CA ALA A 355 -5.75 -30.04 17.16
C ALA A 355 -5.97 -31.24 18.09
N HIS A 356 -7.24 -31.55 18.41
CA HIS A 356 -7.58 -32.82 19.05
C HIS A 356 -7.54 -33.98 18.03
N HIS A 357 -7.24 -35.20 18.51
CA HIS A 357 -7.14 -36.42 17.70
C HIS A 357 -8.51 -36.90 17.15
N SER A 358 -9.17 -36.12 16.32
CA SER A 358 -10.30 -36.58 15.49
C SER A 358 -9.80 -36.88 14.08
N LYS A 359 -9.92 -38.14 13.63
CA LYS A 359 -9.46 -38.58 12.31
C LYS A 359 -10.30 -38.04 11.13
N THR A 360 -11.44 -37.40 11.41
CA THR A 360 -12.43 -37.02 10.38
C THR A 360 -12.56 -35.51 10.19
N GLN A 361 -12.37 -34.73 11.25
CA GLN A 361 -12.33 -33.26 11.23
C GLN A 361 -11.44 -32.80 12.39
N PRO A 362 -10.17 -32.45 12.16
CA PRO A 362 -9.37 -31.83 13.21
C PRO A 362 -9.95 -30.43 13.47
N HIS A 363 -10.47 -30.22 14.69
CA HIS A 363 -10.89 -28.91 15.19
C HIS A 363 -9.61 -28.07 15.42
N GLU A 364 -8.90 -27.74 14.37
CA GLU A 364 -7.59 -27.09 14.44
C GLU A 364 -7.73 -25.62 14.85
N ILE A 365 -6.87 -25.15 15.74
CA ILE A 365 -6.71 -23.75 16.12
C ILE A 365 -5.31 -23.32 15.69
N ASP A 366 -5.22 -22.22 14.94
CA ASP A 366 -3.93 -21.76 14.41
C ASP A 366 -2.92 -21.51 15.54
N LEU A 367 -3.31 -20.76 16.59
CA LEU A 367 -2.53 -20.63 17.83
C LEU A 367 -3.39 -20.77 19.09
N LEU A 368 -2.93 -21.61 20.03
CA LEU A 368 -3.44 -21.68 21.40
C LEU A 368 -2.40 -21.10 22.36
N VAL A 369 -2.72 -19.97 22.99
CA VAL A 369 -1.80 -19.27 23.92
C VAL A 369 -2.30 -19.40 25.35
N ILE A 370 -1.38 -19.67 26.27
CA ILE A 370 -1.62 -19.74 27.71
C ILE A 370 -0.86 -18.61 28.38
N ASP A 371 -1.60 -17.60 28.83
CA ASP A 371 -1.08 -16.52 29.67
C ASP A 371 -1.30 -16.88 31.14
N ASN A 372 -0.27 -17.43 31.76
CA ASN A 372 -0.32 -17.79 33.18
C ASN A 372 -0.32 -16.57 34.10
N SER A 373 0.20 -15.43 33.65
CA SER A 373 0.32 -14.21 34.47
C SER A 373 -1.05 -13.57 34.67
N ASN A 374 -1.86 -13.49 33.61
CA ASN A 374 -3.20 -12.94 33.67
C ASN A 374 -4.31 -13.99 33.83
N ARG A 375 -3.93 -15.28 33.89
CA ARG A 375 -4.86 -16.43 33.92
C ARG A 375 -5.81 -16.40 32.73
N GLU A 376 -5.27 -16.31 31.52
CA GLU A 376 -6.04 -16.27 30.28
C GLU A 376 -5.61 -17.36 29.29
N ILE A 377 -6.55 -17.76 28.44
CA ILE A 377 -6.30 -18.62 27.27
C ILE A 377 -6.77 -17.88 26.04
N TRP A 378 -5.88 -17.75 25.06
CA TRP A 378 -6.20 -17.10 23.80
C TRP A 378 -6.30 -18.13 22.69
N PHE A 379 -7.44 -18.14 22.00
CA PHE A 379 -7.63 -18.84 20.75
C PHE A 379 -7.43 -17.81 19.64
N ILE A 380 -6.43 -18.01 18.78
CA ILE A 380 -6.09 -17.08 17.72
C ILE A 380 -6.21 -17.78 16.37
N GLU A 381 -6.97 -17.16 15.46
CA GLU A 381 -6.99 -17.51 14.05
C GLU A 381 -6.18 -16.47 13.27
N CYS A 382 -5.17 -16.89 12.54
CA CYS A 382 -4.32 -15.99 11.76
C CYS A 382 -4.77 -15.99 10.30
N LYS A 383 -4.87 -14.80 9.69
CA LYS A 383 -5.28 -14.64 8.29
C LYS A 383 -4.41 -13.62 7.57
N TYR A 384 -3.53 -14.09 6.70
CA TYR A 384 -2.80 -13.17 5.81
C TYR A 384 -3.67 -12.76 4.61
N SER A 385 -4.34 -11.61 4.70
CA SER A 385 -5.35 -11.14 3.74
C SER A 385 -4.90 -9.90 2.98
N LEU A 386 -5.32 -9.79 1.71
CA LEU A 386 -5.12 -8.59 0.91
C LEU A 386 -6.33 -7.67 1.11
N PRO A 387 -6.11 -6.35 1.15
CA PRO A 387 -7.20 -5.39 1.19
C PRO A 387 -8.11 -5.52 -0.04
N SER A 388 -9.37 -5.13 0.13
CA SER A 388 -10.29 -4.93 -1.00
C SER A 388 -10.00 -3.60 -1.70
N VAL A 389 -10.52 -3.43 -2.92
CA VAL A 389 -10.52 -2.15 -3.64
C VAL A 389 -11.57 -1.21 -3.03
N ASN A 390 -11.31 0.11 -3.03
CA ASN A 390 -12.21 1.17 -2.55
C ASN A 390 -12.53 1.09 -1.04
N MET A 391 -11.51 0.78 -0.23
CA MET A 391 -11.64 0.68 1.24
C MET A 391 -11.85 2.02 1.96
N ASP A 392 -11.74 3.14 1.25
CA ASP A 392 -12.15 4.46 1.69
C ASP A 392 -13.68 4.67 1.58
N ALA A 393 -14.35 3.88 0.75
CA ALA A 393 -15.79 3.92 0.52
C ALA A 393 -16.54 2.78 1.24
N SER A 394 -17.84 2.99 1.46
CA SER A 394 -18.65 2.03 2.22
C SER A 394 -18.73 0.65 1.55
N ASP A 395 -18.76 0.61 0.22
CA ASP A 395 -18.90 -0.63 -0.54
C ASP A 395 -17.63 -1.48 -0.56
N GLY A 396 -16.45 -0.87 -0.62
CA GLY A 396 -15.19 -1.61 -0.49
C GLY A 396 -15.05 -2.23 0.90
N VAL A 397 -15.42 -1.48 1.94
CA VAL A 397 -15.43 -2.00 3.32
C VAL A 397 -16.46 -3.13 3.49
N LYS A 398 -17.67 -3.01 2.92
CA LYS A 398 -18.67 -4.10 2.94
C LYS A 398 -18.16 -5.36 2.25
N LYS A 399 -17.56 -5.23 1.05
CA LYS A 399 -16.96 -6.37 0.33
C LYS A 399 -15.85 -7.03 1.14
N TYR A 400 -15.02 -6.24 1.82
CA TYR A 400 -13.99 -6.79 2.70
C TYR A 400 -14.58 -7.48 3.93
N ASN A 401 -15.62 -6.92 4.54
CA ASN A 401 -16.35 -7.54 5.64
C ASN A 401 -16.96 -8.88 5.22
N GLU A 402 -17.55 -8.98 4.03
CA GLU A 402 -18.07 -10.22 3.45
C GLU A 402 -16.96 -11.25 3.29
N LYS A 403 -15.84 -10.87 2.65
CA LYS A 403 -14.66 -11.74 2.48
C LYS A 403 -14.12 -12.27 3.80
N MET A 404 -14.03 -11.43 4.84
CA MET A 404 -13.60 -11.88 6.18
C MET A 404 -14.64 -12.76 6.86
N ASN A 405 -15.94 -12.48 6.66
CA ASN A 405 -16.99 -13.35 7.19
C ASN A 405 -16.95 -14.74 6.56
N GLU A 406 -16.79 -14.85 5.24
CA GLU A 406 -16.68 -16.14 4.56
C GLU A 406 -15.48 -16.95 5.05
N LYS A 407 -14.35 -16.30 5.35
CA LYS A 407 -13.15 -16.96 5.85
C LYS A 407 -13.25 -17.45 7.30
N ILE A 408 -13.97 -16.72 8.16
CA ILE A 408 -14.04 -17.00 9.61
C ILE A 408 -15.33 -17.73 10.02
N PHE A 409 -16.42 -17.46 9.30
CA PHE A 409 -17.76 -17.99 9.50
C PHE A 409 -18.30 -18.59 8.19
N PRO A 410 -17.61 -19.60 7.60
CA PRO A 410 -18.02 -20.17 6.32
C PRO A 410 -19.40 -20.82 6.42
N GLU A 411 -20.23 -20.70 5.36
CA GLU A 411 -21.51 -21.42 5.27
C GLU A 411 -21.31 -22.94 5.19
N SER A 412 -20.19 -23.37 4.59
CA SER A 412 -19.78 -24.76 4.50
C SER A 412 -18.45 -24.96 5.23
N GLY A 413 -18.47 -25.69 6.34
CA GLY A 413 -17.32 -25.90 7.22
C GLY A 413 -17.68 -25.59 8.67
N GLU A 414 -16.67 -25.58 9.53
CA GLU A 414 -16.84 -25.22 10.94
C GLU A 414 -16.35 -23.79 11.18
N ALA A 415 -17.21 -22.95 11.76
CA ALA A 415 -16.85 -21.58 12.08
C ALA A 415 -15.80 -21.53 13.19
N PHE A 416 -15.02 -20.44 13.25
CA PHE A 416 -13.98 -20.31 14.27
C PHE A 416 -14.53 -20.33 15.71
N ASP A 417 -15.65 -19.64 15.98
CA ASP A 417 -16.25 -19.66 17.31
C ASP A 417 -16.80 -21.05 17.67
N GLU A 418 -17.35 -21.78 16.71
CA GLU A 418 -17.80 -23.17 16.88
C GLU A 418 -16.64 -24.10 17.21
N ARG A 419 -15.50 -23.97 16.53
CA ARG A 419 -14.24 -24.68 16.85
C ARG A 419 -13.81 -24.42 18.28
N VAL A 420 -13.77 -23.15 18.69
CA VAL A 420 -13.35 -22.78 20.05
C VAL A 420 -14.33 -23.30 21.10
N ASP A 421 -15.64 -23.22 20.85
CA ASP A 421 -16.67 -23.71 21.75
C ASP A 421 -16.64 -25.23 21.87
N TRP A 422 -16.39 -25.96 20.77
CA TRP A 422 -16.14 -27.40 20.79
C TRP A 422 -14.95 -27.73 21.70
N TRP A 423 -13.86 -26.99 21.51
CA TRP A 423 -12.68 -27.07 22.36
C TRP A 423 -13.10 -26.83 23.83
N LEU A 424 -13.80 -25.75 24.16
CA LEU A 424 -14.28 -25.44 25.53
C LEU A 424 -15.13 -26.54 26.17
N ALA A 425 -16.00 -27.18 25.39
CA ALA A 425 -16.87 -28.25 25.88
C ALA A 425 -16.12 -29.58 26.13
N ASN A 426 -15.04 -29.85 25.41
CA ASN A 426 -14.35 -31.14 25.42
C ASN A 426 -12.93 -31.10 26.05
N LYS A 427 -12.51 -29.97 26.64
CA LYS A 427 -11.10 -29.72 27.00
C LYS A 427 -10.54 -30.45 28.22
N VAL A 428 -11.26 -30.55 29.33
CA VAL A 428 -10.58 -30.77 30.64
C VAL A 428 -9.94 -32.16 30.70
N GLY A 429 -8.60 -32.19 30.73
CA GLY A 429 -7.81 -33.41 30.84
C GLY A 429 -7.58 -34.17 29.54
N GLU A 430 -8.04 -33.68 28.39
CA GLU A 430 -7.83 -34.32 27.08
C GLU A 430 -6.44 -34.01 26.50
N ASN A 431 -5.93 -34.96 25.70
CA ASN A 431 -4.69 -34.78 24.93
C ASN A 431 -5.00 -34.16 23.57
N PHE A 432 -4.16 -33.21 23.16
CA PHE A 432 -4.16 -32.62 21.84
C PHE A 432 -2.76 -32.71 21.24
N VAL A 433 -2.67 -32.63 19.91
CA VAL A 433 -1.40 -32.48 19.19
C VAL A 433 -1.20 -31.06 18.75
N TYR A 434 0.06 -30.67 18.62
CA TYR A 434 0.46 -29.38 18.09
C TYR A 434 1.74 -29.54 17.27
N GLN A 435 1.94 -28.62 16.34
CA GLN A 435 3.09 -28.59 15.47
C GLN A 435 4.30 -27.96 16.19
N VAL A 436 5.45 -28.63 16.13
CA VAL A 436 6.71 -28.19 16.79
C VAL A 436 7.82 -27.87 15.80
N GLY A 437 7.84 -28.57 14.66
CA GLY A 437 8.83 -28.40 13.59
C GLY A 437 8.21 -27.86 12.31
N GLU A 438 9.01 -27.50 11.31
CA GLU A 438 8.60 -26.87 10.03
C GLU A 438 7.56 -27.65 9.23
N THR A 439 7.51 -28.97 9.39
CA THR A 439 6.63 -29.85 8.62
C THR A 439 5.35 -30.16 9.39
N LYS A 440 4.25 -30.46 8.69
CA LYS A 440 2.96 -30.79 9.32
C LYS A 440 3.00 -32.13 10.06
N GLU A 441 4.03 -32.92 9.81
CA GLU A 441 4.27 -34.22 10.40
C GLU A 441 5.02 -34.12 11.75
N ASP A 442 5.69 -32.98 12.01
CA ASP A 442 6.43 -32.74 13.25
C ASP A 442 5.49 -32.33 14.38
N LEU A 443 4.79 -33.33 14.92
CA LEU A 443 3.78 -33.17 15.96
C LEU A 443 4.29 -33.67 17.32
N ASP A 444 3.95 -32.94 18.37
CA ASP A 444 4.05 -33.40 19.76
C ASP A 444 2.67 -33.36 20.42
N ALA A 445 2.54 -34.07 21.54
CA ALA A 445 1.30 -34.18 22.29
C ALA A 445 1.39 -33.37 23.59
N ALA A 446 0.37 -32.56 23.84
CA ALA A 446 0.17 -31.88 25.09
C ALA A 446 -1.18 -32.27 25.70
N ARG A 447 -1.34 -31.94 26.98
CA ARG A 447 -2.59 -32.16 27.71
C ARG A 447 -3.15 -30.83 28.16
N PHE A 448 -4.45 -30.63 27.94
CA PHE A 448 -5.14 -29.46 28.45
C PHE A 448 -5.25 -29.58 29.97
N ARG A 449 -4.56 -28.68 30.68
CA ARG A 449 -4.40 -28.79 32.14
C ARG A 449 -5.69 -28.43 32.87
N ASP A 450 -5.98 -29.14 33.95
CA ASP A 450 -7.18 -28.87 34.78
C ASP A 450 -7.21 -27.42 35.30
N SER A 451 -6.04 -26.87 35.64
CA SER A 451 -5.88 -25.47 36.09
C SER A 451 -6.33 -24.43 35.07
N TRP A 452 -6.31 -24.77 33.78
CA TRP A 452 -6.74 -23.88 32.71
C TRP A 452 -8.27 -23.76 32.62
N GLY A 453 -9.03 -24.68 33.23
CA GLY A 453 -10.49 -24.61 33.26
C GLY A 453 -11.05 -23.37 33.98
N GLU A 454 -10.23 -22.70 34.80
CA GLU A 454 -10.58 -21.46 35.50
C GLU A 454 -10.03 -20.19 34.83
N TYR A 455 -9.39 -20.30 33.67
CA TYR A 455 -8.78 -19.15 33.00
C TYR A 455 -9.82 -18.41 32.15
N ASN A 456 -9.66 -17.10 31.99
CA ASN A 456 -10.52 -16.30 31.13
C ASN A 456 -10.22 -16.63 29.66
N ILE A 457 -11.26 -16.80 28.85
CA ILE A 457 -11.10 -17.15 27.44
C ILE A 457 -11.18 -15.91 26.57
N ARG A 458 -10.19 -15.77 25.69
CA ARG A 458 -10.18 -14.76 24.63
C ARG A 458 -10.14 -15.41 23.26
N ARG A 459 -10.81 -14.78 22.30
CA ARG A 459 -10.87 -15.23 20.90
C ARG A 459 -10.42 -14.08 20.01
N PHE A 460 -9.40 -14.32 19.19
CA PHE A 460 -8.83 -13.32 18.31
C PHE A 460 -8.79 -13.81 16.86
N VAL A 461 -9.00 -12.88 15.94
CA VAL A 461 -8.59 -13.01 14.55
C VAL A 461 -7.53 -11.95 14.30
N VAL A 462 -6.34 -12.38 13.87
CA VAL A 462 -5.19 -11.50 13.61
C VAL A 462 -4.86 -11.53 12.12
N SER A 463 -4.70 -10.36 11.52
CA SER A 463 -4.51 -10.20 10.08
C SER A 463 -3.81 -8.88 9.77
N PRO A 464 -3.10 -8.71 8.64
CA PRO A 464 -2.55 -7.41 8.24
C PRO A 464 -3.62 -6.31 8.07
N VAL A 465 -4.87 -6.69 7.85
CA VAL A 465 -6.02 -5.81 7.72
C VAL A 465 -7.21 -6.38 8.49
N ALA A 466 -8.04 -5.50 9.06
CA ALA A 466 -9.19 -5.85 9.88
C ALA A 466 -10.51 -5.34 9.28
N PRO A 467 -11.64 -6.04 9.51
CA PRO A 467 -12.96 -5.59 9.12
C PRO A 467 -13.41 -4.39 9.96
N SER A 468 -14.52 -3.76 9.55
CA SER A 468 -15.03 -2.57 10.24
C SER A 468 -15.54 -2.83 11.65
N PHE A 469 -16.02 -4.05 11.90
CA PHE A 469 -16.40 -4.49 13.24
C PHE A 469 -15.16 -4.95 14.03
N THR A 470 -15.02 -4.46 15.27
CA THR A 470 -13.94 -4.90 16.17
C THR A 470 -14.24 -6.21 16.88
N VAL A 471 -15.51 -6.51 17.11
CA VAL A 471 -15.96 -7.74 17.77
C VAL A 471 -17.18 -8.31 17.05
N LYS A 472 -17.16 -9.60 16.75
CA LYS A 472 -18.30 -10.33 16.19
C LYS A 472 -18.33 -11.75 16.76
N ARG A 473 -19.50 -12.21 17.21
CA ARG A 473 -19.67 -13.54 17.86
C ARG A 473 -18.66 -13.79 19.01
N GLY A 474 -18.31 -12.75 19.77
CA GLY A 474 -17.34 -12.85 20.86
C GLY A 474 -15.88 -13.01 20.43
N ILE A 475 -15.58 -12.83 19.14
CA ILE A 475 -14.23 -12.83 18.57
C ILE A 475 -13.81 -11.40 18.29
N ARG A 476 -12.62 -11.00 18.77
CA ARG A 476 -12.01 -9.71 18.51
C ARG A 476 -11.18 -9.76 17.23
N PHE A 477 -11.37 -8.80 16.34
CA PHE A 477 -10.64 -8.67 15.09
C PHE A 477 -9.61 -7.54 15.24
N LEU A 478 -8.34 -7.92 15.16
CA LEU A 478 -7.20 -7.02 15.30
C LEU A 478 -6.42 -7.02 14.00
N THR A 479 -5.94 -5.84 13.60
CA THR A 479 -4.80 -5.84 12.69
C THR A 479 -3.60 -6.43 13.42
N ASP A 480 -2.60 -6.89 12.69
CA ASP A 480 -1.39 -7.43 13.29
C ASP A 480 -0.58 -6.39 14.07
N LEU A 481 -0.57 -5.14 13.61
CA LEU A 481 -0.05 -4.03 14.40
C LEU A 481 -0.81 -3.86 15.73
N GLU A 482 -2.14 -3.93 15.72
CA GLU A 482 -2.91 -3.85 16.96
C GLU A 482 -2.75 -5.08 17.85
N PHE A 483 -2.48 -6.25 17.27
CA PHE A 483 -2.15 -7.43 18.05
C PHE A 483 -0.80 -7.26 18.75
N LEU A 484 0.22 -6.72 18.06
CA LEU A 484 1.49 -6.36 18.67
C LEU A 484 1.29 -5.35 19.82
N GLU A 485 0.53 -4.28 19.56
CA GLU A 485 0.18 -3.28 20.59
C GLU A 485 -0.54 -3.92 21.79
N PHE A 486 -1.46 -4.85 21.54
CA PHE A 486 -2.15 -5.59 22.60
C PHE A 486 -1.22 -6.43 23.47
N VAL A 487 -0.26 -7.12 22.86
CA VAL A 487 0.71 -7.96 23.60
C VAL A 487 1.65 -7.11 24.45
N GLU A 488 2.11 -5.96 23.93
CA GLU A 488 3.09 -5.11 24.62
C GLU A 488 2.46 -4.19 25.67
N GLU A 489 1.26 -3.65 25.40
CA GLU A 489 0.65 -2.58 26.20
C GLU A 489 -0.62 -3.02 26.94
N GLY A 490 -1.11 -4.22 26.64
CA GLY A 490 -2.33 -4.78 27.21
C GLY A 490 -3.60 -4.33 26.47
N GLU A 491 -4.69 -4.15 27.21
CA GLU A 491 -6.00 -3.93 26.59
C GLU A 491 -6.08 -2.64 25.76
N LEU A 492 -6.24 -2.81 24.45
CA LEU A 492 -6.57 -1.71 23.57
C LEU A 492 -8.04 -1.32 23.73
N PRO A 493 -8.38 -0.02 23.64
CA PRO A 493 -9.76 0.43 23.74
C PRO A 493 -10.62 -0.24 22.66
N LEU A 494 -11.77 -0.78 23.07
CA LEU A 494 -12.85 -1.05 22.13
C LEU A 494 -13.41 0.31 21.69
N ILE A 495 -13.45 0.58 20.39
CA ILE A 495 -14.12 1.78 19.85
C ILE A 495 -15.55 1.84 20.41
N PRO A 496 -16.11 3.03 20.65
CA PRO A 496 -17.46 3.16 21.19
C PRO A 496 -18.49 2.45 20.33
N LYS A 497 -19.46 1.81 21.00
CA LYS A 497 -20.65 1.24 20.36
C LYS A 497 -21.43 2.36 19.66
N ARG A 498 -21.97 2.05 18.48
CA ARG A 498 -22.83 2.90 17.62
C ARG A 498 -23.93 3.68 18.38
N GLU A 499 -24.37 3.18 19.53
CA GLU A 499 -25.40 3.75 20.41
C GLU A 499 -24.98 5.04 21.14
N GLU A 500 -23.67 5.31 21.30
CA GLU A 500 -23.17 6.54 21.89
C GLU A 500 -22.98 7.67 20.86
N TRP A 501 -22.87 7.32 19.57
CA TRP A 501 -22.69 8.29 18.49
C TRP A 501 -23.99 8.99 18.06
N ILE A 502 -25.15 8.38 18.36
CA ILE A 502 -26.49 8.86 17.99
C ILE A 502 -27.04 9.90 19.00
N LYS A 503 -26.33 10.18 20.10
CA LYS A 503 -26.75 11.19 21.11
C LYS A 503 -26.39 12.64 20.76
N GLY A 504 -26.02 12.92 19.51
CA GLY A 504 -26.00 14.27 18.95
C GLY A 504 -27.31 14.53 18.22
N SER A 505 -28.17 15.36 18.78
CA SER A 505 -29.48 15.78 18.27
C SER A 505 -29.53 15.90 16.74
N HIS A 506 -30.35 15.03 16.11
CA HIS A 506 -30.97 15.33 14.82
C HIS A 506 -31.69 16.68 14.94
N PRO A 507 -31.40 17.70 14.12
CA PRO A 507 -32.38 18.72 13.85
C PRO A 507 -33.41 18.10 12.91
N ASP A 508 -34.66 18.08 13.36
CA ASP A 508 -35.81 17.87 12.51
C ASP A 508 -35.79 18.83 11.31
N LYS A 509 -36.15 18.27 10.14
CA LYS A 509 -36.53 18.88 8.85
C LYS A 509 -35.47 18.98 7.77
#